data_AF-A0A973ID30-F1
#
_entry.id   AF-A0A973ID30-F1
#
_cell.length_a   1.000
_cell.length_b   1.000
_cell.length_c   1.000
_cell.angle_alpha   90.00
_cell.angle_beta   90.00
_cell.angle_gamma   90.00
#
_symmetry.space_group_name_H-M   'P 1'
#
loop_
_entity.id
_entity.type
_entity.pdbx_description
1 polymer ?
#
loop_
_entity_poly.entity_id
_entity_poly.type
_entity_poly.pdbx_seq_one_letter_code
_entity_poly.pdbx_strand_id
1 'polypeptide(L)' 'MAFFTYNKNPKAKKQIGLFAKSTEAAKLRRAEKELLRLDDRMLADIGVSRSDVHGKVWGQF' A
#
# COMPACT_ATOMS: atom_id res chain seq x y z
N MET A 1 6.24 17.36 47.35
CA MET A 1 5.21 17.44 46.30
C MET A 1 5.84 17.96 45.01
N ALA A 2 6.04 17.11 43.99
CA ALA A 2 6.43 17.54 42.66
C ALA A 2 5.24 17.35 41.71
N PHE A 3 4.71 18.46 41.21
CA PHE A 3 3.63 18.47 40.23
C PHE A 3 4.18 18.01 38.88
N PHE A 4 3.81 16.79 38.46
CA PHE A 4 4.08 16.29 37.12
C PHE A 4 3.40 17.18 36.08
N THR A 5 4.17 18.01 35.38
CA THR A 5 3.68 18.76 34.23
C THR A 5 3.48 17.80 33.06
N TYR A 6 2.24 17.42 32.81
CA TYR A 6 1.86 16.62 31.64
C TYR A 6 1.83 17.49 30.39
N ASN A 7 2.92 17.44 29.61
CA ASN A 7 3.00 18.10 28.31
C ASN A 7 2.20 17.30 27.25
N LYS A 8 0.95 17.68 27.01
CA LYS A 8 0.19 17.23 25.83
C LYS A 8 0.73 17.95 24.60
N ASN A 9 1.70 17.34 23.90
CA ASN A 9 2.00 17.72 22.52
C ASN A 9 1.14 16.87 21.54
N PRO A 10 0.05 17.41 20.97
CA PRO A 10 -0.82 16.67 20.04
C PRO A 10 -0.18 16.42 18.66
N LYS A 11 0.99 16.99 18.37
CA LYS A 11 1.63 16.90 17.03
C LYS A 11 2.27 15.53 16.75
N ALA A 12 2.54 14.72 17.77
CA ALA A 12 3.15 13.40 17.60
C ALA A 12 2.23 12.36 16.94
N LYS A 13 0.89 12.53 16.99
CA LYS A 13 -0.05 11.57 16.42
C LYS A 13 -0.27 11.72 14.91
N LYS A 14 0.12 12.84 14.30
CA LYS A 14 -0.15 13.11 12.87
C LYS A 14 0.88 12.50 11.90
N GLN A 15 2.10 12.19 12.36
CA GLN A 15 3.14 11.61 11.51
C GLN A 15 2.96 10.10 11.27
N ILE A 16 2.40 9.35 12.22
CA ILE A 16 2.24 7.89 12.11
C ILE A 16 1.31 7.51 10.92
N GLY A 17 0.32 8.36 10.61
CA GLY A 17 -0.63 8.12 9.52
C GLY A 17 -0.08 8.36 8.10
N LEU A 18 0.99 9.14 7.93
CA LEU A 18 1.60 9.37 6.61
C LEU A 18 2.50 8.20 6.18
N PHE A 19 3.20 7.57 7.12
CA PHE A 19 4.04 6.40 6.85
C PHE A 19 3.23 5.13 6.57
N ALA A 20 1.97 5.04 7.03
CA ALA A 20 1.10 3.91 6.71
C ALA A 20 0.74 3.87 5.22
N LYS A 21 0.40 5.03 4.62
CA LYS A 21 0.07 5.14 3.18
C LYS A 21 1.22 4.74 2.26
N SER A 22 2.47 5.03 2.63
CA SER A 22 3.63 4.65 1.81
C SER A 22 3.84 3.13 1.74
N THR A 23 3.44 2.40 2.78
CA THR A 23 3.59 0.92 2.77
C THR A 23 2.61 0.25 1.83
N GLU A 24 1.41 0.79 1.68
CA GLU A 24 0.36 0.22 0.84
C GLU A 24 0.69 0.39 -0.65
N ALA A 25 1.04 1.61 -1.07
CA ALA A 25 1.49 1.86 -2.44
C ALA A 25 2.73 1.02 -2.81
N ALA A 26 3.65 0.79 -1.87
CA ALA A 26 4.80 -0.07 -2.09
C ALA A 26 4.42 -1.56 -2.26
N LYS A 27 3.41 -2.04 -1.53
CA LYS A 27 2.87 -3.41 -1.70
C LYS A 27 2.19 -3.57 -3.05
N LEU A 28 1.34 -2.61 -3.44
CA LEU A 28 0.67 -2.62 -4.74
C LEU A 28 1.68 -2.63 -5.88
N ARG A 29 2.69 -1.75 -5.83
CA ARG A 29 3.74 -1.69 -6.85
C ARG A 29 4.58 -2.98 -6.93
N ARG A 30 4.80 -3.67 -5.81
CA ARG A 30 5.43 -5.00 -5.82
C ARG A 30 4.52 -6.05 -6.46
N ALA A 31 3.24 -6.07 -6.09
CA ALA A 31 2.26 -6.99 -6.67
C ALA A 31 2.15 -6.81 -8.19
N GLU A 32 2.07 -5.57 -8.68
CA GLU A 32 2.09 -5.25 -10.11
C GLU A 32 3.35 -5.79 -10.79
N LYS A 33 4.53 -5.59 -10.19
CA LYS A 33 5.79 -6.08 -10.76
C LYS A 33 5.85 -7.60 -10.83
N GLU A 34 5.37 -8.31 -9.81
CA GLU A 34 5.33 -9.78 -9.80
C GLU A 34 4.32 -10.30 -10.82
N LEU A 35 3.14 -9.70 -10.93
CA LEU A 35 2.14 -10.07 -11.95
C LEU A 35 2.67 -9.83 -13.37
N LEU A 36 3.38 -8.72 -13.60
CA LEU A 36 4.01 -8.44 -14.90
C LEU A 36 5.18 -9.37 -15.25
N ARG A 37 5.69 -10.16 -14.30
CA ARG A 37 6.70 -11.18 -14.55
C ARG A 37 6.11 -12.52 -14.96
N LEU A 38 4.83 -12.75 -14.64
CA LEU A 38 4.14 -13.96 -15.02
C LEU A 38 3.92 -13.98 -16.54
N ASP A 39 3.93 -15.20 -17.08
CA ASP A 39 3.56 -15.45 -18.47
C ASP A 39 2.06 -15.21 -18.68
N ASP A 40 1.65 -14.88 -19.90
CA ASP A 40 0.25 -14.59 -20.21
C ASP A 40 -0.67 -15.79 -19.93
N ARG A 41 -0.16 -17.03 -20.02
CA ARG A 41 -0.93 -18.22 -19.62
C ARG A 41 -1.16 -18.31 -18.11
N MET A 42 -0.16 -17.92 -17.31
CA MET A 42 -0.29 -17.89 -15.85
C MET A 42 -1.23 -16.77 -15.40
N LEU A 43 -1.19 -15.63 -16.09
CA LEU A 43 -2.16 -14.56 -15.88
C LEU A 43 -3.57 -14.98 -16.28
N ALA A 44 -3.72 -15.70 -17.40
CA ALA A 44 -5.00 -16.24 -17.84
C ALA A 44 -5.58 -17.29 -16.88
N ASP A 45 -4.73 -18.12 -16.25
CA ASP A 45 -5.15 -19.12 -15.26
C ASP A 45 -5.83 -18.48 -14.03
N ILE A 46 -5.35 -17.31 -13.61
CA ILE A 46 -5.98 -16.51 -12.53
C ILE A 46 -7.06 -15.54 -13.05
N GLY A 47 -7.42 -15.62 -14.33
CA GLY A 47 -8.47 -14.79 -14.93
C GLY A 47 -8.11 -13.30 -15.06
N VAL A 48 -6.82 -12.96 -15.16
CA VAL A 48 -6.34 -11.58 -15.31
C VAL A 48 -5.68 -11.42 -16.67
N SER A 49 -6.01 -10.35 -17.40
CA SER A 49 -5.27 -9.97 -18.61
C SER A 49 -4.11 -9.03 -18.25
N ARG A 50 -3.05 -9.02 -19.07
CA ARG A 50 -1.89 -8.13 -18.88
C ARG A 50 -2.30 -6.66 -18.75
N SER A 51 -3.30 -6.24 -19.52
CA SER A 51 -3.86 -4.89 -19.53
C SER A 51 -4.62 -4.57 -18.25
N ASP A 52 -5.27 -5.58 -17.64
CA ASP A 52 -6.07 -5.41 -16.43
C ASP A 52 -5.23 -5.41 -15.14
N VAL A 53 -3.99 -5.93 -15.17
CA VAL A 53 -3.10 -6.01 -13.99
C VAL A 53 -3.03 -4.68 -13.26
N HIS A 54 -2.85 -3.58 -13.99
CA HIS A 54 -2.74 -2.24 -13.39
C HIS A 54 -4.03 -1.85 -12.66
N GLY A 55 -5.18 -1.93 -13.34
CA GLY A 55 -6.47 -1.59 -12.75
C GLY A 55 -6.82 -2.46 -11.54
N LYS A 56 -6.55 -3.76 -11.61
CA LYS A 56 -6.81 -4.71 -10.51
C LYS A 56 -5.94 -4.45 -9.28
N VAL A 57 -4.67 -4.11 -9.48
CA VAL A 57 -3.74 -3.84 -8.38
C VAL A 57 -4.02 -2.48 -7.74
N TRP A 58 -4.32 -1.46 -8.54
CA TRP A 58 -4.53 -0.10 -8.05
C TRP A 58 -5.98 0.20 -7.65
N GLY A 59 -6.90 -0.74 -7.88
CA GLY A 59 -8.32 -0.58 -7.57
C GLY A 59 -9.04 0.38 -8.52
N GLN A 60 -8.52 0.53 -9.74
CA GLN A 60 -9.07 1.39 -10.78
C GLN A 60 -9.83 0.48 -11.76
N PHE A 61 -11.16 0.45 -11.67
CA PHE A 61 -12.07 -0.33 -12.52
C PHE A 61 -13.10 0.58 -13.14
#